data_AF-A0AAW0J174-F1
#
_entry.id   AF-A0AAW0J174-F1
#
_cell.length_a   1.000
_cell.length_b   1.000
_cell.length_c   1.000
_cell.angle_alpha   90.00
_cell.angle_beta   90.00
_cell.angle_gamma   90.00
#
_symmetry.space_group_name_H-M   'P 1'
#
loop_
_entity.id
_entity.type
_entity.pdbx_description
1 polymer ?
#
loop_
_entity_poly.entity_id
_entity_poly.type
_entity_poly.pdbx_seq_one_letter_code
_entity_poly.pdbx_strand_id
1 'polypeptide(L)'
;VTLHHPEWERERGWQFKWCPVGWSAESPFVASKVLSFLNSILLLNQINQIVVIATGCNSCDYVYDSSLSTNPGIENGKLPALCSELLKKLEDFVTRDEQLNKQQSQSQSQSLPPTTTSSLLSGSLSMALCCILILILILIMMQLLSILCGSSDGPEQYVAIMNSIFSAQRSMVPIDSCYIGSNNSAFLQQASYITGGVYQKPQQLDGLFQYLSTVFATDLHSRTFLQLPKSVGVDFRAS
;
A
#
# COMPACT_ATOMS: atom_id res chain seq x y z
N VAL A 1 8.72 -48.43 -4.45
CA VAL A 1 7.35 -48.26 -3.89
C VAL A 1 7.07 -46.78 -3.86
N THR A 2 6.00 -46.42 -4.56
CA THR A 2 5.39 -45.11 -4.76
C THR A 2 5.06 -44.37 -3.46
N LEU A 3 5.27 -43.04 -3.50
CA LEU A 3 4.49 -41.93 -2.94
C LEU A 3 3.88 -42.08 -1.53
N HIS A 4 4.25 -41.15 -0.64
CA HIS A 4 3.26 -40.30 0.06
C HIS A 4 3.97 -39.07 0.69
N HIS A 5 4.08 -37.99 -0.09
CA HIS A 5 4.15 -36.64 0.47
C HIS A 5 2.71 -36.27 0.90
N PRO A 6 2.46 -35.74 2.10
CA PRO A 6 1.13 -35.25 2.43
C PRO A 6 0.87 -33.90 1.74
N GLU A 7 0.04 -33.95 0.69
CA GLU A 7 -0.59 -32.83 -0.04
C GLU A 7 -1.62 -32.09 0.83
N TRP A 8 -1.25 -31.26 1.82
CA TRP A 8 -2.24 -30.35 2.45
C TRP A 8 -1.66 -29.02 2.99
N GLU A 9 -0.67 -28.41 2.33
CA GLU A 9 -0.41 -26.98 2.54
C GLU A 9 -1.38 -26.17 1.69
N ARG A 10 -2.55 -25.92 2.28
CA ARG A 10 -3.62 -25.10 1.74
C ARG A 10 -3.07 -23.70 1.46
N GLU A 11 -2.78 -23.44 0.19
CA GLU A 11 -2.38 -22.14 -0.37
C GLU A 11 -3.37 -21.06 0.08
N ARG A 12 -2.94 -20.21 1.01
CA ARG A 12 -3.71 -19.05 1.45
C ARG A 12 -2.88 -17.79 1.27
N GLY A 13 -2.90 -17.24 0.06
CA GLY A 13 -2.31 -15.93 -0.20
C GLY A 13 -3.25 -14.85 0.34
N TRP A 14 -2.76 -13.98 1.21
CA TRP A 14 -3.47 -12.77 1.59
C TRP A 14 -2.70 -11.58 1.06
N GLN A 15 -3.42 -10.65 0.45
CA GLN A 15 -2.84 -9.52 -0.26
C GLN A 15 -3.33 -8.24 0.41
N PHE A 16 -2.53 -7.70 1.33
CA PHE A 16 -2.80 -6.41 1.96
C PHE A 16 -2.29 -5.30 1.04
N LYS A 17 -3.17 -4.39 0.64
CA LYS A 17 -2.88 -3.37 -0.38
C LYS A 17 -3.20 -1.99 0.14
N TRP A 18 -2.15 -1.18 0.14
CA TRP A 18 -1.98 0.06 0.86
C TRP A 18 -1.86 1.19 -0.17
N CYS A 19 -2.57 2.30 0.05
CA CYS A 19 -2.57 3.44 -0.87
C CYS A 19 -2.41 4.74 -0.06
N PRO A 20 -1.17 5.22 0.14
CA PRO A 20 -0.90 6.56 0.62
C PRO A 20 -1.18 7.57 -0.50
N VAL A 21 -2.22 8.34 -0.26
CA VAL A 21 -2.90 9.15 -1.24
C VAL A 21 -2.45 10.59 -1.04
N GLY A 22 -1.32 10.96 -1.62
CA GLY A 22 -0.96 12.37 -1.85
C GLY A 22 -1.64 12.84 -3.13
N TRP A 23 -2.68 13.67 -3.01
CA TRP A 23 -3.45 14.16 -4.17
C TRP A 23 -2.73 15.29 -4.90
N SER A 24 -2.31 14.99 -6.13
CA SER A 24 -2.23 15.95 -7.25
C SER A 24 -3.26 15.54 -8.31
N ALA A 25 -3.52 16.41 -9.29
CA ALA A 25 -4.65 16.46 -10.23
C ALA A 25 -5.03 15.17 -11.01
N GLU A 26 -4.25 14.09 -10.91
CA GLU A 26 -4.47 12.78 -11.56
C GLU A 26 -5.18 11.75 -10.64
N SER A 27 -5.51 12.19 -9.43
CA SER A 27 -6.09 11.41 -8.33
C SER A 27 -7.25 10.44 -8.70
N PRO A 28 -8.36 10.89 -9.34
CA PRO A 28 -9.53 10.01 -9.52
C PRO A 28 -9.25 8.88 -10.51
N PHE A 29 -8.38 9.14 -11.49
CA PHE A 29 -7.97 8.12 -12.46
C PHE A 29 -7.14 7.03 -11.79
N VAL A 30 -6.13 7.42 -10.99
CA VAL A 30 -5.30 6.48 -10.23
C VAL A 30 -6.15 5.68 -9.25
N ALA A 31 -7.03 6.34 -8.49
CA ALA A 31 -7.94 5.69 -7.56
C ALA A 31 -8.82 4.64 -8.24
N SER A 32 -9.38 4.96 -9.42
CA SER A 32 -10.18 4.02 -10.21
C SER A 32 -9.40 2.79 -10.68
N LYS A 33 -8.15 2.96 -11.13
CA LYS A 33 -7.28 1.84 -11.54
C LYS A 33 -6.87 0.97 -10.35
N VAL A 34 -6.51 1.59 -9.22
CA VAL A 34 -6.19 0.87 -7.98
C VAL A 34 -7.40 0.08 -7.51
N LEU A 35 -8.60 0.68 -7.52
CA LEU A 35 -9.83 0.02 -7.10
C LEU A 35 -10.20 -1.16 -8.00
N SER A 36 -10.09 -1.00 -9.32
CA SER A 36 -10.28 -2.10 -10.27
C SER A 36 -9.31 -3.25 -10.00
N PHE A 37 -8.07 -2.92 -9.62
CA PHE A 37 -7.07 -3.89 -9.24
C PHE A 37 -7.39 -4.58 -7.91
N LEU A 38 -7.78 -3.86 -6.85
CA LEU A 38 -8.21 -4.45 -5.58
C LEU A 38 -9.36 -5.43 -5.79
N ASN A 39 -10.34 -5.05 -6.62
CA ASN A 39 -11.45 -5.92 -6.98
C ASN A 39 -10.96 -7.19 -7.68
N SER A 40 -10.02 -7.07 -8.61
CA SER A 40 -9.44 -8.24 -9.27
C SER A 40 -8.81 -9.22 -8.27
N ILE A 41 -8.14 -8.72 -7.23
CA ILE A 41 -7.57 -9.56 -6.17
C ILE A 41 -8.64 -10.27 -5.35
N LEU A 42 -9.70 -9.58 -4.94
CA LEU A 42 -10.82 -10.22 -4.23
C LEU A 42 -11.48 -11.31 -5.10
N LEU A 43 -11.53 -11.12 -6.41
CA LEU A 43 -12.09 -12.08 -7.36
C LEU A 43 -11.15 -13.27 -7.63
N LEU A 44 -9.83 -13.10 -7.52
CA LEU A 44 -8.87 -14.18 -7.76
C LEU A 44 -9.01 -15.32 -6.74
N ASN A 45 -9.34 -15.01 -5.47
CA ASN A 45 -9.55 -16.03 -4.46
C ASN A 45 -10.47 -15.53 -3.33
N GLN A 46 -11.43 -16.36 -2.91
CA GLN A 46 -12.44 -16.00 -1.90
C GLN A 46 -11.88 -15.80 -0.49
N ILE A 47 -10.69 -16.34 -0.22
CA ILE A 47 -9.97 -16.14 1.05
C ILE A 47 -9.15 -14.85 1.07
N ASN A 48 -9.00 -14.17 -0.07
CA ASN A 48 -8.21 -12.95 -0.14
C ASN A 48 -8.92 -11.88 0.68
N GLN A 49 -8.22 -11.34 1.66
CA GLN A 49 -8.67 -10.16 2.39
C GLN A 49 -7.79 -8.97 2.05
N ILE A 50 -8.43 -7.81 1.98
CA ILE A 50 -7.81 -6.54 1.66
C ILE A 50 -8.17 -5.55 2.74
N VAL A 51 -7.15 -4.86 3.24
CA VAL A 51 -7.31 -3.65 4.04
C VAL A 51 -6.62 -2.53 3.30
N VAL A 52 -7.31 -1.40 3.18
CA VAL A 52 -6.81 -0.17 2.57
C VAL A 52 -6.66 0.88 3.66
N ILE A 53 -5.45 1.39 3.80
CA ILE A 53 -5.12 2.51 4.68
C ILE A 53 -4.81 3.70 3.80
N ALA A 54 -5.45 4.83 4.08
CA ALA A 54 -5.10 6.10 3.47
C ALA A 54 -4.07 6.83 4.32
N THR A 55 -3.18 7.52 3.64
CA THR A 55 -2.13 8.34 4.26
C THR A 55 -2.17 9.72 3.65
N GLY A 56 -2.32 10.72 4.52
CA GLY A 56 -2.22 12.13 4.18
C GLY A 56 -0.95 12.74 4.75
N CYS A 57 -0.90 14.07 4.78
CA CYS A 57 0.19 14.82 5.40
C CYS A 57 -0.01 14.97 6.91
N ASN A 58 -1.26 14.98 7.37
CA ASN A 58 -1.61 15.24 8.77
C ASN A 58 -2.17 14.02 9.49
N SER A 59 -2.71 13.06 8.74
CA SER A 59 -3.36 11.88 9.30
C SER A 59 -3.11 10.62 8.47
N CYS A 60 -3.36 9.46 9.08
CA CYS A 60 -3.46 8.18 8.39
C CYS A 60 -4.57 7.35 9.05
N ASP A 61 -5.39 6.68 8.24
CA ASP A 61 -6.62 6.05 8.72
C ASP A 61 -7.04 4.85 7.86
N TYR A 62 -7.81 3.92 8.44
CA TYR A 62 -8.36 2.78 7.72
C TYR A 62 -9.55 3.23 6.86
N VAL A 63 -9.43 3.05 5.54
CA VAL A 63 -10.51 3.38 4.61
C VAL A 63 -11.39 2.18 4.31
N TYR A 64 -10.80 0.99 4.26
CA TYR A 64 -11.51 -0.24 3.94
C TYR A 64 -10.89 -1.44 4.65
N ASP A 65 -11.75 -2.36 5.10
CA ASP A 65 -11.37 -3.66 5.61
C ASP A 65 -12.42 -4.70 5.16
N SER A 66 -11.99 -5.66 4.35
CA SER A 66 -12.88 -6.73 3.88
C SER A 66 -13.37 -7.64 5.01
N SER A 67 -12.61 -7.81 6.08
CA SER A 67 -12.97 -8.68 7.22
C SER A 67 -14.18 -8.18 8.00
N LEU A 68 -14.31 -6.84 8.10
CA LEU A 68 -15.42 -6.17 8.76
C LEU A 68 -16.69 -6.11 7.90
N SER A 69 -16.57 -6.34 6.59
CA SER A 69 -17.69 -6.24 5.63
C SER A 69 -18.58 -7.49 5.56
N THR A 70 -18.39 -8.44 6.47
CA THR A 70 -19.10 -9.73 6.53
C THR A 70 -20.56 -9.60 6.98
N ASN A 71 -21.42 -9.03 6.13
CA ASN A 71 -22.85 -9.33 6.13
C ASN A 71 -23.14 -10.26 4.93
N PRO A 72 -23.24 -11.60 5.13
CA PRO A 72 -23.43 -12.59 4.08
C PRO A 72 -24.89 -12.61 3.64
N GLY A 73 -25.31 -11.56 2.94
CA GLY A 73 -26.57 -11.49 2.22
C GLY A 73 -26.28 -11.43 0.73
N ILE A 74 -26.61 -12.53 0.04
CA ILE A 74 -26.55 -12.75 -1.40
C ILE A 74 -27.41 -11.69 -2.10
N GLU A 75 -26.82 -10.64 -2.66
CA GLU A 75 -27.45 -9.85 -3.71
C GLU A 75 -26.41 -9.38 -4.72
N ASN A 76 -26.67 -9.72 -5.99
CA ASN A 76 -25.79 -9.65 -7.16
C ASN A 76 -25.43 -8.22 -7.62
N GLY A 77 -25.49 -7.21 -6.73
CA GLY A 77 -25.31 -5.79 -7.02
C GLY A 77 -24.35 -5.02 -6.09
N LYS A 78 -23.62 -5.70 -5.18
CA LYS A 78 -22.77 -5.02 -4.17
C LYS A 78 -21.42 -4.50 -4.68
N LEU A 79 -20.88 -5.01 -5.79
CA LEU A 79 -19.53 -4.63 -6.25
C LEU A 79 -19.39 -3.13 -6.62
N PRO A 80 -20.35 -2.53 -7.35
CA PRO A 80 -20.35 -1.08 -7.60
C PRO A 80 -20.58 -0.26 -6.32
N ALA A 81 -21.37 -0.78 -5.38
CA ALA A 81 -21.69 -0.11 -4.12
C ALA A 81 -20.47 -0.03 -3.19
N LEU A 82 -19.69 -1.10 -3.08
CA LEU A 82 -18.43 -1.12 -2.32
C LEU A 82 -17.40 -0.16 -2.90
N CYS A 83 -17.29 -0.10 -4.24
CA CYS A 83 -16.43 0.86 -4.92
C CYS A 83 -16.83 2.31 -4.61
N SER A 84 -18.13 2.59 -4.69
CA SER A 84 -18.68 3.91 -4.39
C SER A 84 -18.46 4.30 -2.92
N GLU A 85 -18.67 3.36 -1.98
CA GLU A 85 -18.43 3.61 -0.55
C GLU A 85 -16.95 3.86 -0.25
N LEU A 86 -16.03 3.07 -0.84
CA LEU A 86 -14.59 3.23 -0.66
C LEU A 86 -14.11 4.57 -1.23
N LEU A 87 -14.55 4.94 -2.44
CA LEU A 87 -14.23 6.23 -3.05
C LEU A 87 -14.74 7.39 -2.18
N LYS A 88 -15.97 7.27 -1.64
CA LYS A 88 -16.52 8.28 -0.74
C LYS A 88 -15.71 8.41 0.55
N LYS A 89 -15.37 7.30 1.22
CA LYS A 89 -14.53 7.34 2.43
C LYS A 89 -13.15 7.94 2.17
N LEU A 90 -12.60 7.69 0.99
CA LEU A 90 -11.31 8.24 0.56
C LEU A 90 -11.41 9.75 0.28
N GLU A 91 -12.48 10.20 -0.36
CA GLU A 91 -12.78 11.63 -0.55
C GLU A 91 -13.01 12.36 0.78
N ASP A 92 -13.77 11.74 1.70
CA ASP A 92 -13.98 12.25 3.05
C ASP A 92 -12.66 12.35 3.83
N PHE A 93 -11.77 11.35 3.70
CA PHE A 93 -10.44 11.39 4.30
C PHE A 93 -9.59 12.54 3.75
N VAL A 94 -9.53 12.70 2.43
CA VAL A 94 -8.77 13.78 1.79
C VAL A 94 -9.29 15.16 2.22
N THR A 95 -10.61 15.33 2.24
CA THR A 95 -11.24 16.59 2.67
C THR A 95 -10.87 16.91 4.12
N ARG A 96 -10.86 15.91 5.01
CA ARG A 96 -10.42 16.09 6.41
C ARG A 96 -8.95 16.47 6.51
N ASP A 97 -8.07 15.81 5.75
CA ASP A 97 -6.62 16.07 5.80
C ASP A 97 -6.28 17.48 5.29
N GLU A 98 -6.98 17.96 4.26
CA GLU A 98 -6.87 19.34 3.76
C GLU A 98 -7.36 20.39 4.78
N GLN A 99 -8.45 20.10 5.49
CA GLN A 99 -8.98 20.99 6.53
C GLN A 99 -7.99 21.12 7.70
N LEU A 100 -7.39 20.01 8.13
CA LEU A 100 -6.35 20.01 9.15
C LEU A 100 -5.13 20.84 8.71
N ASN A 101 -4.74 20.74 7.43
CA ASN A 101 -3.63 21.52 6.89
C ASN A 101 -3.91 23.04 6.95
N LYS A 102 -5.13 23.45 6.61
CA LYS A 102 -5.57 24.86 6.69
C LYS A 102 -5.58 25.38 8.13
N GLN A 103 -5.98 24.56 9.10
CA GLN A 103 -5.99 24.94 10.52
C GLN A 103 -4.57 25.08 11.09
N GLN A 104 -3.64 24.19 10.73
CA GLN A 104 -2.24 24.29 11.14
C GLN A 104 -1.56 25.53 10.54
N SER A 105 -1.84 25.84 9.28
CA SER A 105 -1.30 27.02 8.60
C SER A 105 -1.79 28.34 9.23
N GLN A 106 -3.00 28.37 9.81
CA GLN A 106 -3.53 29.54 10.52
C GLN A 106 -2.93 29.73 11.92
N SER A 107 -2.38 28.67 12.52
CA SER A 107 -1.79 28.70 13.87
C SER A 107 -0.29 29.02 13.85
N GLN A 108 0.38 28.91 12.70
CA GLN A 108 1.80 29.23 12.49
C GLN A 108 1.99 30.55 11.74
N SER A 109 1.45 31.65 12.27
CA SER A 109 1.79 33.00 11.82
C SER A 109 3.08 33.50 12.50
N GLN A 110 4.22 32.84 12.30
CA GLN A 110 5.55 33.44 12.51
C GLN A 110 6.69 32.52 12.00
N SER A 111 7.27 32.95 10.87
CA SER A 111 8.62 32.67 10.34
C SER A 111 9.10 31.22 10.22
N LEU A 112 8.97 30.61 9.04
CA LEU A 112 10.01 29.75 8.41
C LEU A 112 9.55 29.41 6.95
N PRO A 113 10.46 29.04 6.02
CA PRO A 113 10.14 28.78 4.61
C PRO A 113 9.12 27.64 4.46
N PRO A 114 8.47 27.46 3.29
CA PRO A 114 7.50 26.38 3.09
C PRO A 114 8.20 25.04 3.32
N THR A 115 7.98 24.43 4.49
CA THR A 115 8.41 23.07 4.76
C THR A 115 7.65 22.18 3.80
N THR A 116 8.39 21.44 2.97
CA THR A 116 7.81 20.42 2.10
C THR A 116 6.99 19.47 2.97
N THR A 117 5.67 19.45 2.77
CA THR A 117 4.76 18.61 3.55
C THR A 117 5.06 17.15 3.24
N SER A 118 5.81 16.50 4.14
CA SER A 118 6.09 15.07 4.04
C SER A 118 4.84 14.28 4.43
N SER A 119 4.49 13.26 3.64
CA SER A 119 3.36 12.37 3.98
C SER A 119 3.68 11.59 5.25
N LEU A 120 2.70 11.25 6.09
CA LEU A 120 2.90 10.40 7.28
C LEU A 120 3.08 8.91 6.92
N LEU A 121 4.03 8.61 6.04
CA LEU A 121 4.36 7.28 5.54
C LEU A 121 4.76 6.33 6.67
N SER A 122 5.50 6.83 7.66
CA SER A 122 5.92 6.04 8.84
C SER A 122 4.76 5.55 9.70
N GLY A 123 3.80 6.43 10.01
CA GLY A 123 2.67 6.10 10.87
C GLY A 123 1.75 5.07 10.24
N SER A 124 1.51 5.26 8.97
CA SER A 124 0.64 4.41 8.17
C SER A 124 1.30 3.04 7.88
N LEU A 125 2.63 2.97 7.66
CA LEU A 125 3.38 1.69 7.59
C LEU A 125 3.32 0.95 8.92
N SER A 126 3.43 1.67 10.04
CA SER A 126 3.31 1.09 11.37
C SER A 126 1.90 0.53 11.63
N MET A 127 0.86 1.23 11.18
CA MET A 127 -0.52 0.72 11.21
C MET A 127 -0.66 -0.56 10.37
N ALA A 128 -0.16 -0.55 9.13
CA ALA A 128 -0.19 -1.72 8.25
C ALA A 128 0.50 -2.92 8.89
N LEU A 129 1.71 -2.72 9.42
CA LEU A 129 2.48 -3.79 10.07
C LEU A 129 1.79 -4.29 11.33
N CYS A 130 1.22 -3.40 12.15
CA CYS A 130 0.46 -3.80 13.34
C CYS A 130 -0.74 -4.70 12.97
N CYS A 131 -1.53 -4.33 11.97
CA CYS A 131 -2.61 -5.17 11.46
C CYS A 131 -2.10 -6.52 10.96
N ILE A 132 -1.04 -6.51 10.17
CA ILE A 132 -0.44 -7.71 9.61
C ILE A 132 0.10 -8.61 10.74
N LEU A 133 0.75 -8.06 11.76
CA LEU A 133 1.25 -8.80 12.92
C LEU A 133 0.10 -9.49 13.69
N ILE A 134 -1.04 -8.83 13.84
CA ILE A 134 -2.25 -9.42 14.45
C ILE A 134 -2.80 -10.56 13.59
N LEU A 135 -2.75 -10.44 12.27
CA LEU A 135 -3.27 -11.44 11.33
C LEU A 135 -2.29 -12.62 11.10
N ILE A 136 -0.98 -12.39 11.15
CA ILE A 136 0.08 -13.42 11.04
C ILE A 136 -0.03 -14.44 12.19
N LEU A 137 -0.50 -14.01 13.36
CA LEU A 137 -0.79 -14.91 14.48
C LEU A 137 -1.91 -15.92 14.17
N ILE A 138 -2.66 -15.73 13.07
CA ILE A 138 -3.80 -16.55 12.67
C ILE A 138 -3.51 -17.32 11.36
N LEU A 139 -2.71 -16.78 10.42
CA LEU A 139 -2.49 -17.35 9.06
C LEU A 139 -1.10 -17.08 8.45
N ILE A 140 -0.73 -17.90 7.45
CA ILE A 140 0.58 -17.90 6.74
C ILE A 140 0.47 -17.18 5.38
N MET A 141 1.51 -16.40 5.04
CA MET A 141 1.79 -15.65 3.78
C MET A 141 0.98 -14.36 3.53
N MET A 142 1.48 -13.26 4.10
CA MET A 142 0.99 -11.89 3.86
C MET A 142 1.97 -11.12 2.98
N GLN A 143 1.46 -10.41 1.97
CA GLN A 143 2.23 -9.45 1.19
C GLN A 143 1.67 -8.05 1.45
N LEU A 144 2.56 -7.07 1.67
CA LEU A 144 2.19 -5.66 1.82
C LEU A 144 2.54 -4.92 0.54
N LEU A 145 1.54 -4.36 -0.15
CA LEU A 145 1.74 -3.47 -1.29
C LEU A 145 1.50 -2.03 -0.90
N SER A 146 2.50 -1.18 -1.03
CA SER A 146 2.43 0.26 -0.82
C SER A 146 2.34 1.03 -2.13
N ILE A 147 1.28 1.82 -2.33
CA ILE A 147 1.09 2.65 -3.53
C ILE A 147 1.18 4.14 -3.15
N LEU A 148 2.34 4.77 -3.37
CA LEU A 148 2.60 6.17 -3.01
C LEU A 148 2.49 7.12 -4.18
N CYS A 149 1.60 8.10 -4.03
CA CYS A 149 1.44 9.21 -4.96
C CYS A 149 2.11 10.48 -4.41
N GLY A 150 3.16 10.94 -5.08
CA GLY A 150 3.55 12.35 -5.12
C GLY A 150 4.13 12.98 -3.85
N SER A 151 4.47 12.23 -2.79
CA SER A 151 5.13 12.83 -1.62
C SER A 151 6.66 12.86 -1.77
N SER A 152 7.26 13.96 -1.29
CA SER A 152 8.70 14.08 -1.12
C SER A 152 9.09 13.43 0.22
N ASP A 153 10.07 12.54 0.16
CA ASP A 153 10.67 11.90 1.32
C ASP A 153 11.33 12.96 2.21
N GLY A 154 10.77 13.22 3.38
CA GLY A 154 11.33 14.13 4.37
C GLY A 154 12.33 13.41 5.29
N PRO A 155 13.54 13.97 5.55
CA PRO A 155 14.55 13.31 6.39
C PRO A 155 14.07 13.10 7.83
N GLU A 156 13.13 13.93 8.31
CA GLU A 156 12.52 13.85 9.64
C GLU A 156 11.86 12.49 9.92
N GLN A 157 11.40 11.80 8.86
CA GLN A 157 10.71 10.51 8.99
C GLN A 157 11.63 9.30 8.81
N TYR A 158 12.92 9.51 8.49
CA TYR A 158 13.88 8.45 8.18
C TYR A 158 13.87 7.35 9.24
N VAL A 159 14.07 7.74 10.50
CA VAL A 159 14.21 6.78 11.61
C VAL A 159 12.93 5.95 11.78
N ALA A 160 11.78 6.61 11.71
CA ALA A 160 10.50 5.94 11.88
C ALA A 160 10.22 4.97 10.73
N ILE A 161 10.43 5.39 9.47
CA ILE A 161 10.26 4.55 8.29
C ILE A 161 11.20 3.33 8.33
N MET A 162 12.49 3.56 8.64
CA MET A 162 13.47 2.47 8.72
C MET A 162 13.14 1.46 9.81
N ASN A 163 12.68 1.91 10.98
CA ASN A 163 12.22 1.00 12.04
C ASN A 163 11.03 0.14 11.58
N SER A 164 10.08 0.72 10.84
CA SER A 164 8.98 -0.03 10.22
C SER A 164 9.51 -1.05 9.20
N ILE A 165 10.44 -0.66 8.32
CA ILE A 165 11.04 -1.57 7.32
C ILE A 165 11.77 -2.74 7.99
N PHE A 166 12.58 -2.49 9.01
CA PHE A 166 13.28 -3.55 9.73
C PHE A 166 12.32 -4.47 10.50
N SER A 167 11.22 -3.92 11.01
CA SER A 167 10.15 -4.72 11.61
C SER A 167 9.50 -5.63 10.58
N ALA A 168 9.18 -5.11 9.39
CA ALA A 168 8.63 -5.89 8.28
C ALA A 168 9.58 -7.00 7.82
N GLN A 169 10.87 -6.69 7.69
CA GLN A 169 11.92 -7.66 7.34
C GLN A 169 11.97 -8.81 8.35
N ARG A 170 11.94 -8.50 9.66
CA ARG A 170 11.94 -9.52 10.72
C ARG A 170 10.70 -10.40 10.69
N SER A 171 9.55 -9.84 10.29
CA SER A 171 8.30 -10.58 10.11
C SER A 171 8.20 -11.30 8.76
N MET A 172 9.24 -11.25 7.92
CA MET A 172 9.26 -11.82 6.57
C MET A 172 8.10 -11.33 5.69
N VAL A 173 7.70 -10.07 5.88
CA VAL A 173 6.64 -9.43 5.08
C VAL A 173 7.32 -8.59 3.99
N PRO A 174 7.25 -9.00 2.72
CA PRO A 174 7.78 -8.20 1.63
C PRO A 174 6.95 -6.92 1.47
N ILE A 175 7.65 -5.78 1.35
CA ILE A 175 7.07 -4.48 1.04
C ILE A 175 7.25 -4.22 -0.45
N ASP A 176 6.17 -4.35 -1.19
CA ASP A 176 6.12 -3.86 -2.55
C ASP A 176 5.78 -2.39 -2.59
N SER A 177 6.34 -1.67 -3.55
CA SER A 177 6.19 -0.23 -3.66
C SER A 177 5.87 0.16 -5.10
N CYS A 178 4.72 0.80 -5.32
CA CYS A 178 4.39 1.48 -6.56
C CYS A 178 4.50 3.00 -6.31
N TYR A 179 5.48 3.66 -6.91
CA TYR A 179 5.67 5.10 -6.75
C TYR A 179 5.16 5.87 -7.97
N ILE A 180 4.19 6.74 -7.76
CA ILE A 180 3.57 7.61 -8.77
C ILE A 180 4.03 9.04 -8.49
N GLY A 181 5.01 9.53 -9.24
CA GLY A 181 5.55 10.87 -9.07
C GLY A 181 6.74 11.16 -9.99
N SER A 182 7.18 12.42 -10.01
CA SER A 182 8.28 12.88 -10.86
C SER A 182 9.63 12.29 -10.44
N ASN A 183 9.91 12.23 -9.13
CA ASN A 183 11.17 11.74 -8.56
C ASN A 183 11.07 10.25 -8.18
N ASN A 184 12.16 9.66 -7.69
CA ASN A 184 12.11 8.34 -7.06
C ASN A 184 12.05 8.53 -5.54
N SER A 185 11.45 7.58 -4.83
CA SER A 185 11.50 7.56 -3.37
C SER A 185 12.64 6.64 -2.92
N ALA A 186 13.65 7.20 -2.26
CA ALA A 186 14.78 6.44 -1.75
C ALA A 186 14.31 5.48 -0.63
N PHE A 187 13.37 5.93 0.20
CA PHE A 187 12.80 5.12 1.28
C PHE A 187 12.09 3.88 0.76
N LEU A 188 11.23 4.02 -0.24
CA LEU A 188 10.49 2.89 -0.80
C LEU A 188 11.39 1.93 -1.58
N GLN A 189 12.43 2.45 -2.26
CA GLN A 189 13.45 1.60 -2.88
C GLN A 189 14.19 0.76 -1.84
N GLN A 190 14.61 1.37 -0.73
CA GLN A 190 15.22 0.65 0.39
C GLN A 190 14.24 -0.33 1.03
N ALA A 191 12.98 0.05 1.24
CA ALA A 191 11.95 -0.81 1.81
C ALA A 191 11.79 -2.10 1.01
N SER A 192 11.59 -1.96 -0.31
CA SER A 192 11.44 -3.12 -1.20
C SER A 192 12.73 -3.95 -1.28
N TYR A 193 13.90 -3.32 -1.32
CA TYR A 193 15.16 -4.06 -1.34
C TYR A 193 15.42 -4.86 -0.05
N ILE A 194 15.25 -4.24 1.12
CA ILE A 194 15.54 -4.85 2.43
C ILE A 194 14.57 -6.00 2.73
N THR A 195 13.31 -5.86 2.33
CA THR A 195 12.26 -6.85 2.59
C THR A 195 12.09 -7.89 1.48
N GLY A 196 12.83 -7.77 0.37
CA GLY A 196 12.69 -8.65 -0.79
C GLY A 196 11.42 -8.43 -1.62
N GLY A 197 10.80 -7.25 -1.49
CA GLY A 197 9.68 -6.81 -2.33
C GLY A 197 10.13 -6.16 -3.64
N VAL A 198 9.15 -5.64 -4.39
CA VAL A 198 9.37 -5.03 -5.71
C VAL A 198 9.09 -3.53 -5.67
N TYR A 199 10.02 -2.73 -6.17
CA TYR A 199 9.83 -1.29 -6.40
C TYR A 199 9.57 -1.04 -7.89
N GLN A 200 8.40 -0.49 -8.21
CA GLN A 200 8.02 -0.12 -9.58
C GLN A 200 7.62 1.35 -9.66
N LYS A 201 8.18 2.06 -10.63
CA LYS A 201 7.74 3.39 -11.03
C LYS A 201 7.15 3.32 -12.45
N PRO A 202 5.83 3.40 -12.62
CA PRO A 202 5.22 3.39 -13.95
C PRO A 202 5.64 4.65 -14.73
N GLN A 203 6.12 4.47 -15.96
CA GLN A 203 6.47 5.58 -16.85
C GLN A 203 5.23 6.26 -17.45
N GLN A 204 4.17 5.49 -17.65
CA GLN A 204 2.89 5.94 -18.19
C GLN A 204 1.77 5.50 -17.26
N LEU A 205 0.94 6.47 -16.85
CA LEU A 205 -0.19 6.20 -15.95
C LEU A 205 -1.35 5.51 -16.67
N ASP A 206 -1.50 5.69 -17.98
CA ASP A 206 -2.52 5.00 -18.78
C ASP A 206 -2.43 3.48 -18.64
N GLY A 207 -1.20 2.96 -18.53
CA GLY A 207 -0.90 1.55 -18.30
C GLY A 207 -0.84 1.12 -16.84
N LEU A 208 -1.24 1.96 -15.88
CA LEU A 208 -1.07 1.68 -14.44
C LEU A 208 -1.69 0.35 -14.02
N PHE A 209 -2.91 0.05 -14.47
CA PHE A 209 -3.55 -1.22 -14.14
C PHE A 209 -2.76 -2.43 -14.65
N GLN A 210 -2.11 -2.32 -15.82
CA GLN A 210 -1.25 -3.37 -16.34
C GLN A 210 -0.03 -3.58 -15.44
N TYR A 211 0.66 -2.51 -15.04
CA TYR A 211 1.76 -2.60 -14.07
C TYR A 211 1.30 -3.25 -12.76
N LEU A 212 0.16 -2.81 -12.22
CA LEU A 212 -0.38 -3.35 -10.98
C LEU A 212 -0.68 -4.85 -11.09
N SER A 213 -1.35 -5.24 -12.17
CA SER A 213 -1.77 -6.62 -12.39
C SER A 213 -0.58 -7.55 -12.66
N THR A 214 0.38 -7.12 -13.46
CA THR A 214 1.52 -7.97 -13.83
C THR A 214 2.52 -8.15 -12.68
N VAL A 215 2.77 -7.10 -11.88
CA VAL A 215 3.83 -7.13 -10.86
C VAL A 215 3.29 -7.44 -9.46
N PHE A 216 2.13 -6.90 -9.11
CA PHE A 216 1.61 -6.95 -7.75
C PHE A 216 0.38 -7.87 -7.56
N ALA A 217 -0.12 -8.54 -8.61
CA ALA A 217 -1.16 -9.56 -8.44
C ALA A 217 -0.58 -10.93 -8.06
N THR A 218 0.68 -11.18 -8.40
CA THR A 218 1.35 -12.47 -8.21
C THR A 218 1.65 -12.70 -6.74
N ASP A 219 1.26 -13.86 -6.23
CA ASP A 219 1.59 -14.33 -4.88
C ASP A 219 3.10 -14.56 -4.72
N LEU A 220 3.57 -14.60 -3.47
CA LEU A 220 5.00 -14.67 -3.15
C LEU A 220 5.68 -15.94 -3.69
N HIS A 221 4.96 -17.06 -3.80
CA HIS A 221 5.52 -18.30 -4.33
C HIS A 221 5.74 -18.20 -5.84
N SER A 222 4.73 -17.73 -6.58
CA SER A 222 4.80 -17.53 -8.04
C SER A 222 5.91 -16.56 -8.45
N ARG A 223 6.24 -15.58 -7.61
CA ARG A 223 7.36 -14.63 -7.87
C ARG A 223 8.71 -15.30 -8.05
N THR A 224 8.92 -16.48 -7.47
CA THR A 224 10.17 -17.23 -7.62
C THR A 224 10.36 -17.74 -9.05
N PHE A 225 9.26 -17.97 -9.77
CA PHE A 225 9.25 -18.46 -11.14
C PHE A 225 9.14 -17.34 -12.17
N LEU A 226 8.72 -16.14 -11.75
CA LEU A 226 8.54 -14.98 -12.60
C LEU A 226 9.77 -14.06 -12.55
N GLN A 227 10.27 -13.67 -13.71
CA GLN A 227 11.30 -12.63 -13.80
C GLN A 227 10.67 -11.26 -13.61
N LEU A 228 10.53 -10.84 -12.36
CA LEU A 228 10.02 -9.52 -12.01
C LEU A 228 11.10 -8.44 -12.15
N PRO A 229 10.70 -7.19 -12.45
CA PRO A 229 11.63 -6.07 -12.52
C PRO A 229 12.35 -5.91 -11.18
N LYS A 230 13.68 -5.99 -11.21
CA LYS A 230 14.52 -5.79 -10.03
C LYS A 230 14.77 -4.30 -9.84
N SER A 231 14.77 -3.82 -8.59
CA SER A 231 15.23 -2.47 -8.27
C SER A 231 16.73 -2.36 -8.57
N VAL A 232 17.08 -1.58 -9.60
CA VAL A 232 18.49 -1.30 -9.93
C VAL A 232 18.86 0.05 -9.33
N GLY A 233 19.92 0.09 -8.52
CA GLY A 233 20.48 1.34 -8.00
C GLY A 233 19.73 1.93 -6.79
N VAL A 234 19.60 1.16 -5.72
CA VAL A 234 19.09 1.67 -4.44
C VAL A 234 20.12 2.61 -3.84
N ASP A 235 19.75 3.87 -3.60
CA ASP A 235 20.60 4.84 -2.91
C ASP A 235 20.45 4.65 -1.39
N PHE A 236 21.56 4.32 -0.72
CA PHE A 236 21.63 4.16 0.74
C PHE A 236 22.11 5.42 1.46
N ARG A 237 22.30 6.52 0.73
CA ARG A 237 22.79 7.77 1.34
C ARG A 237 21.71 8.34 2.26
N ALA A 238 22.06 8.42 3.55
CA ALA A 238 21.36 9.28 4.49
C ALA A 238 21.69 10.74 4.12
N SER A 239 20.68 11.51 3.73
CA SER A 239 20.74 12.96 3.57
C SER A 239 20.38 13.67 4.86
#